data_AF-A0A9P0M7E9-F1
#
_entry.id   AF-A0A9P0M7E9-F1
#
_cell.length_a   1.000
_cell.length_b   1.000
_cell.length_c   1.000
_cell.angle_alpha   90.00
_cell.angle_beta   90.00
_cell.angle_gamma   90.00
#
_symmetry.space_group_name_H-M   'P 1'
#
loop_
_entity.id
_entity.type
_entity.pdbx_description
1 polymer ?
#
loop_
_entity_poly.entity_id
_entity_poly.type
_entity_poly.pdbx_seq_one_letter_code
_entity_poly.pdbx_strand_id
1 'polypeptide(L)' 'MQNLNQAFDRLRTFLPQLGQDRQLSKYETLQMAQTYISALYELLDQADSGGNVH' A
#
# COMPACT_ATOMS: atom_id res chain seq x y z
N MET A 1 -9.16 22.18 -5.27
CA MET A 1 -7.98 21.36 -5.65
C MET A 1 -7.10 20.92 -4.46
N GLN A 2 -7.33 21.40 -3.23
CA GLN A 2 -6.58 20.96 -2.04
C GLN A 2 -6.95 19.54 -1.57
N ASN A 3 -8.20 19.12 -1.79
CA ASN A 3 -8.71 17.82 -1.32
C ASN A 3 -8.00 16.63 -1.98
N LEU A 4 -7.62 16.74 -3.26
CA LEU A 4 -6.97 15.65 -3.99
C LEU A 4 -5.53 15.45 -3.51
N ASN A 5 -4.77 16.53 -3.35
CA ASN A 5 -3.41 16.43 -2.83
C ASN A 5 -3.42 15.91 -1.38
N GLN A 6 -4.37 16.34 -0.55
CA GLN A 6 -4.55 15.81 0.80
C GLN A 6 -4.86 14.30 0.82
N ALA A 7 -5.64 13.81 -0.14
CA ALA A 7 -5.89 12.38 -0.29
C ALA A 7 -4.62 11.61 -0.67
N PHE A 8 -3.79 12.15 -1.56
CA PHE A 8 -2.48 11.57 -1.88
C PHE A 8 -1.54 11.56 -0.68
N ASP A 9 -1.50 12.64 0.11
CA ASP A 9 -0.66 12.71 1.31
C ASP A 9 -1.11 11.69 2.36
N ARG A 10 -2.42 11.53 2.59
CA ARG A 10 -2.94 10.45 3.44
C ARG A 10 -2.62 9.07 2.88
N LEU A 11 -2.73 8.87 1.57
CA LEU A 11 -2.41 7.58 0.97
C LEU A 11 -0.94 7.22 1.21
N ARG A 12 -0.02 8.18 1.05
CA ARG A 12 1.41 8.00 1.32
C ARG A 12 1.71 7.58 2.76
N THR A 13 0.91 7.99 3.75
CA THR A 13 1.13 7.55 5.15
C THR A 13 0.85 6.07 5.38
N PHE A 14 0.05 5.43 4.52
CA PHE A 14 -0.25 4.00 4.59
C PHE A 14 0.68 3.15 3.72
N LEU A 15 1.46 3.78 2.84
CA LEU A 15 2.43 3.08 1.99
C LEU A 15 3.73 2.82 2.78
N PRO A 16 4.41 1.70 2.52
CA PRO A 16 5.74 1.48 3.08
C PRO A 16 6.69 2.59 2.62
N GLN A 17 7.38 3.24 3.57
CA GLN A 17 8.32 4.32 3.27
C GLN A 17 9.52 3.77 2.49
N LEU A 18 9.72 4.22 1.24
CA LEU A 18 10.82 3.78 0.38
C LEU A 18 12.17 4.47 0.70
N GLY A 19 12.43 4.71 1.98
CA GLY A 19 13.56 5.50 2.47
C GLY A 19 13.14 6.88 2.99
N GLN A 20 13.97 7.46 3.86
CA GLN A 20 13.64 8.59 4.73
C GLN A 20 13.32 9.92 4.01
N ASP A 21 13.57 10.04 2.70
CA ASP A 21 13.48 11.34 2.00
C ASP A 21 12.76 11.29 0.64
N ARG A 22 12.38 10.10 0.13
CA ARG A 22 11.77 10.01 -1.21
C ARG A 22 10.25 10.10 -1.15
N GLN A 23 9.71 11.27 -1.49
CA GLN A 23 8.28 11.44 -1.74
C GLN A 23 7.88 10.80 -3.08
N LEU A 24 6.94 9.85 -3.05
CA LEU A 24 6.39 9.23 -4.26
C LEU A 24 5.59 10.25 -5.09
N SER A 25 5.75 10.25 -6.40
CA SER A 25 4.89 11.00 -7.32
C SER A 25 3.42 10.53 -7.23
N LYS A 26 2.46 11.28 -7.76
CA LYS A 26 1.04 10.86 -7.75
C LYS A 26 0.84 9.49 -8.37
N TYR A 27 1.46 9.25 -9.52
CA TYR A 27 1.42 7.96 -10.20
C TYR A 27 2.09 6.86 -9.39
N GLU A 28 3.31 7.10 -8.88
CA GLU A 28 4.02 6.14 -8.02
C GLU A 28 3.23 5.81 -6.74
N THR A 29 2.53 6.79 -6.16
CA THR A 29 1.68 6.61 -4.98
C THR A 29 0.50 5.67 -5.30
N LEU A 30 -0.15 5.83 -6.46
CA LEU A 30 -1.22 4.92 -6.88
C LEU A 30 -0.71 3.53 -7.19
N GLN A 31 0.41 3.42 -7.91
CA GLN A 31 1.01 2.13 -8.24
C GLN A 31 1.42 1.37 -6.98
N MET A 32 2.09 2.04 -6.04
CA MET A 32 2.46 1.46 -4.75
C MET A 32 1.26 1.07 -3.91
N ALA A 33 0.19 1.88 -3.91
CA ALA A 33 -1.05 1.50 -3.23
C ALA A 33 -1.65 0.22 -3.82
N GLN A 34 -1.71 0.11 -5.15
CA GLN A 34 -2.24 -1.09 -5.81
C GLN A 34 -1.39 -2.33 -5.53
N THR A 35 -0.05 -2.22 -5.64
CA THR A 35 0.86 -3.31 -5.30
C THR A 35 0.74 -3.70 -3.83
N TYR A 36 0.66 -2.73 -2.93
CA TYR A 36 0.58 -2.97 -1.49
C TYR A 36 -0.73 -3.67 -1.10
N ILE A 37 -1.87 -3.23 -1.64
CA ILE A 37 -3.16 -3.89 -1.44
C ILE A 37 -3.11 -5.34 -1.93
N SER A 38 -2.55 -5.58 -3.13
CA SER A 38 -2.44 -6.93 -3.70
C SER A 38 -1.58 -7.84 -2.82
N ALA A 39 -0.42 -7.37 -2.38
CA ALA A 39 0.47 -8.12 -1.49
C ALA A 39 -0.17 -8.42 -0.13
N LEU A 40 -0.96 -7.49 0.42
CA LEU A 40 -1.73 -7.73 1.66
C LEU A 40 -2.82 -8.80 1.46
N TYR A 41 -3.51 -8.79 0.32
CA TYR A 41 -4.47 -9.85 -0.01
C TYR A 41 -3.79 -11.21 -0.15
N GLU A 42 -2.65 -11.28 -0.85
CA GLU A 42 -1.87 -12.51 -0.98
C GLU A 42 -1.40 -13.03 0.39
N LEU A 43 -0.96 -12.14 1.28
CA LEU A 43 -0.56 -12.50 2.64
C LEU A 43 -1.74 -13.06 3.45
N LEU A 44 -2.92 -12.45 3.33
CA LEU A 44 -4.13 -12.91 3.99
C LEU A 44 -4.60 -14.26 3.44
N ASP A 45 -4.57 -14.46 2.12
CA ASP A 45 -4.91 -15.72 1.46
C ASP A 45 -3.96 -16.86 1.86
N GLN A 46 -2.66 -16.57 1.96
CA GLN A 46 -1.67 -17.51 2.49
C GLN A 46 -1.92 -17.84 3.97
N ALA A 47 -2.29 -16.84 4.78
CA ALA A 47 -2.60 -17.05 6.20
C ALA A 47 -3.88 -17.87 6.40
N ASP A 48 -4.90 -17.67 5.58
CA ASP A 48 -6.15 -18.43 5.60
C ASP A 48 -5.93 -19.88 5.10
N SER A 49 -5.16 -20.04 4.02
CA SER A 49 -4.82 -21.35 3.45
C SER A 49 -3.85 -22.17 4.32
N GLY A 50 -3.12 -21.53 5.24
CA GLY A 50 -2.22 -22.19 6.20
C GLY A 50 -2.93 -22.78 7.43
N GLY A 51 -4.25 -22.64 7.55
CA GLY A 51 -5.05 -23.06 8.70
C GLY A 51 -5.51 -24.53 8.72
N ASN A 52 -5.06 -25.38 7.79
CA ASN A 52 -5.46 -26.78 7.75
C ASN A 52 -4.28 -27.76 7.65
N VAL A 53 -3.47 -27.79 8.72
CA VAL A 53 -2.66 -28.95 9.11
C VAL A 53 -2.84 -29.24 10.60
N HIS A 54 -3.99 -29.83 10.93
CA HIS A 54 -4.15 -30.74 12.06
C HIS A 54 -5.03 -31.91 11.62
#